data_AF-A0A7C3A324-F1
#
_entry.id   AF-A0A7C3A324-F1
#
_cell.length_a   1.000
_cell.length_b   1.000
_cell.length_c   1.000
_cell.angle_alpha   90.00
_cell.angle_beta   90.00
_cell.angle_gamma   90.00
#
_symmetry.space_group_name_H-M   'P 1'
#
loop_
_entity.id
_entity.type
_entity.pdbx_description
1 polymer ?
#
loop_
_entity_poly.entity_id
_entity_poly.type
_entity_poly.pdbx_seq_one_letter_code
_entity_poly.pdbx_strand_id
1 'polypeptide(L)' 'MPDIFKTLASITAWAMFVIFWVMGLSTFVMGIITGALYSGQPVPMTFPVSFAVSLAFGVGAVVVMILRKKME' A
#
# COMPACT_ATOMS: atom_id res chain seq x y z
N MET A 1 20.03 17.09 6.23
CA MET A 1 18.83 16.96 7.09
C MET A 1 19.23 16.41 8.46
N PRO A 2 18.69 16.91 9.60
CA PRO A 2 19.00 16.35 10.92
C PRO A 2 18.61 14.86 11.00
N ASP A 3 19.41 14.06 11.69
CA ASP A 3 19.28 12.59 11.68
C ASP A 3 17.92 12.09 12.20
N ILE A 4 17.29 12.84 13.12
CA ILE A 4 15.95 12.54 13.62
C ILE A 4 14.90 12.51 12.49
N PHE A 5 14.94 13.46 11.55
CA PHE A 5 14.00 13.51 10.44
C PHE A 5 14.23 12.38 9.43
N LYS A 6 15.50 11.96 9.23
CA LYS A 6 15.83 10.81 8.38
C LYS A 6 15.26 9.52 8.95
N THR A 7 15.37 9.33 10.26
CA THR A 7 14.83 8.15 10.96
C THR A 7 13.31 8.14 10.89
N LEU A 8 12.66 9.27 11.19
CA LEU A 8 11.20 9.40 11.06
C LEU A 8 10.70 9.10 9.65
N ALA A 9 11.31 9.70 8.61
CA ALA A 9 10.94 9.45 7.22
C ALA A 9 11.10 7.97 6.83
N SER A 10 12.14 7.30 7.36
CA SER A 10 12.36 5.87 7.13
C SER A 10 11.28 5.02 7.76
N ILE A 11 10.91 5.31 9.01
CA ILE A 11 9.84 4.62 9.73
C ILE A 11 8.51 4.84 9.01
N THR A 12 8.19 6.06 8.58
CA THR A 12 6.97 6.36 7.82
C THR A 12 6.92 5.60 6.50
N ALA A 13 8.03 5.57 5.73
CA ALA A 13 8.08 4.81 4.49
C ALA A 13 7.85 3.31 4.73
N TRP A 14 8.46 2.74 5.77
CA TRP A 14 8.23 1.35 6.16
C TRP A 14 6.80 1.08 6.63
N ALA A 15 6.22 1.97 7.43
CA ALA A 15 4.81 1.86 7.84
C ALA A 15 3.87 1.86 6.63
N MET A 16 4.07 2.79 5.69
CA MET A 16 3.29 2.84 4.45
C MET A 16 3.47 1.58 3.60
N PHE A 17 4.69 1.04 3.52
CA PHE A 17 4.98 -0.20 2.78
C PHE A 17 4.31 -1.43 3.40
N VAL A 18 4.31 -1.55 4.74
CA VAL A 18 3.61 -2.63 5.44
C VAL A 18 2.10 -2.51 5.21
N ILE A 19 1.52 -1.31 5.33
CA ILE A 19 0.09 -1.07 5.07
C ILE A 19 -0.27 -1.44 3.63
N PHE A 20 0.56 -1.06 2.66
CA PHE A 20 0.38 -1.46 1.25
C PHE A 20 0.21 -2.97 1.12
N TRP A 21 1.16 -3.76 1.65
CA TRP A 21 1.10 -5.22 1.56
C TRP A 21 -0.08 -5.82 2.31
N VAL A 22 -0.34 -5.37 3.54
CA VAL A 22 -1.45 -5.89 4.35
C VAL A 22 -2.78 -5.63 3.66
N MET A 23 -3.04 -4.42 3.18
CA MET A 23 -4.29 -4.08 2.49
C MET A 23 -4.40 -4.76 1.12
N GLY A 24 -3.32 -4.78 0.35
CA GLY A 24 -3.30 -5.36 -0.99
C GLY A 24 -3.53 -6.86 -0.96
N LEU A 25 -2.79 -7.58 -0.11
CA LEU A 25 -2.93 -9.03 0.04
C LEU A 25 -4.26 -9.40 0.69
N SER A 26 -4.71 -8.70 1.73
CA SER A 26 -6.02 -9.00 2.34
C SER A 26 -7.16 -8.82 1.35
N THR A 27 -7.15 -7.75 0.54
CA THR A 27 -8.15 -7.54 -0.52
C THR A 27 -8.14 -8.69 -1.52
N PHE A 28 -6.95 -9.14 -1.93
CA PHE A 28 -6.81 -10.25 -2.88
C PHE A 28 -7.28 -11.59 -2.31
N VAL A 29 -6.87 -11.91 -1.09
CA VAL A 29 -7.28 -13.13 -0.36
C VAL A 29 -8.79 -13.14 -0.15
N MET A 30 -9.38 -12.03 0.27
CA MET A 30 -10.83 -11.93 0.45
C MET A 30 -11.59 -12.10 -0.87
N GLY A 31 -11.06 -11.56 -1.98
CA GLY A 31 -11.66 -11.72 -3.30
C GLY A 31 -11.66 -13.18 -3.78
N ILE A 32 -10.64 -13.94 -3.40
CA ILE A 32 -10.55 -15.39 -3.65
C ILE A 32 -11.52 -16.16 -2.75
N ILE A 33 -11.49 -15.93 -1.43
CA ILE A 33 -12.30 -16.66 -0.45
C ILE A 33 -13.80 -16.47 -0.71
N THR A 34 -14.21 -15.24 -1.02
CA THR A 34 -15.62 -14.92 -1.29
C THR A 34 -16.08 -15.40 -2.67
N GLY A 35 -15.17 -15.92 -3.51
CA GLY A 35 -15.46 -16.28 -4.89
C GLY A 35 -15.78 -15.10 -5.80
N ALA A 36 -15.72 -13.86 -5.30
CA ALA A 36 -16.10 -12.66 -6.03
C ALA A 36 -15.24 -12.45 -7.29
N LEU A 37 -13.98 -12.87 -7.26
CA LEU A 37 -13.07 -12.79 -8.41
C LEU A 37 -13.33 -13.85 -9.50
N TYR A 38 -14.09 -14.91 -9.18
CA TYR A 38 -14.35 -16.03 -10.09
C TYR A 38 -15.84 -16.21 -10.40
N SER A 39 -16.70 -15.34 -9.87
CA SER A 39 -18.15 -15.40 -10.07
C SER A 39 -18.56 -14.73 -11.39
N GLY A 40 -19.69 -15.15 -11.95
CA GLY A 40 -20.33 -14.46 -13.09
C GLY A 40 -21.06 -13.16 -12.69
N GLN A 41 -20.99 -12.77 -11.42
CA GLN A 41 -21.59 -11.54 -10.91
C GLN A 41 -20.57 -10.38 -10.98
N PRO A 42 -21.03 -9.14 -11.13
CA PRO A 42 -20.13 -7.99 -11.14
C PRO A 42 -19.33 -7.91 -9.85
N VAL A 43 -18.01 -7.72 -9.99
CA VAL A 43 -17.09 -7.60 -8.85
C VAL A 43 -17.51 -6.40 -7.99
N PRO A 44 -17.71 -6.58 -6.68
CA PRO A 44 -18.02 -5.48 -5.77
C PRO A 44 -16.95 -4.39 -5.85
N MET A 45 -17.37 -3.12 -5.96
CA MET A 45 -16.48 -1.96 -6.08
C MET A 45 -15.49 -1.82 -4.91
N THR A 46 -15.77 -2.46 -3.77
CA THR A 46 -14.88 -2.51 -2.61
C THR A 46 -13.51 -3.11 -2.95
N PHE A 47 -13.44 -4.12 -3.83
CA PHE A 47 -12.17 -4.74 -4.22
C PHE A 47 -11.25 -3.78 -5.01
N PRO A 48 -11.65 -3.22 -6.17
CA PRO A 48 -10.79 -2.32 -6.93
C PRO A 48 -10.47 -1.03 -6.15
N VAL A 49 -11.41 -0.50 -5.36
CA VAL A 49 -11.14 0.68 -4.52
C VAL A 49 -10.09 0.38 -3.45
N SER A 50 -10.22 -0.74 -2.74
CA SER A 50 -9.25 -1.12 -1.69
C SER A 50 -7.87 -1.39 -2.29
N PHE A 51 -7.83 -1.98 -3.48
CA PHE A 51 -6.60 -2.22 -4.22
C PHE A 51 -5.94 -0.91 -4.69
N ALA A 52 -6.72 0.05 -5.18
CA ALA A 52 -6.22 1.37 -5.56
C ALA A 52 -5.66 2.15 -4.37
N VAL A 53 -6.34 2.09 -3.22
CA VAL A 53 -5.86 2.72 -1.97
C VAL A 53 -4.57 2.07 -1.50
N SER A 54 -4.49 0.74 -1.51
CA SER A 54 -3.25 0.00 -1.22
C SER A 54 -2.11 0.49 -2.13
N LEU A 55 -2.32 0.53 -3.45
CA LEU A 55 -1.29 1.01 -4.39
C LEU A 55 -0.84 2.45 -4.10
N ALA A 56 -1.75 3.35 -3.70
CA ALA A 56 -1.39 4.70 -3.30
C ALA A 56 -0.42 4.72 -2.10
N PHE A 57 -0.62 3.85 -1.10
CA PHE A 57 0.34 3.67 0.00
C PHE A 57 1.68 3.10 -0.48
N GLY A 58 1.67 2.17 -1.44
CA GLY A 58 2.89 1.61 -2.03
C GLY A 58 3.71 2.67 -2.78
N VAL A 59 3.05 3.46 -3.63
CA VAL A 59 3.67 4.58 -4.35
C VAL A 59 4.18 5.64 -3.36
N GLY A 60 3.37 5.99 -2.36
CA GLY A 60 3.76 6.93 -1.32
C GLY A 60 5.02 6.50 -0.55
N ALA A 61 5.14 5.22 -0.19
CA ALA A 61 6.34 4.67 0.44
C ALA A 61 7.59 4.83 -0.45
N VAL A 62 7.47 4.54 -1.76
CA VAL A 62 8.57 4.71 -2.72
C VAL A 62 8.96 6.17 -2.86
N VAL A 63 7.98 7.08 -2.99
CA VAL A 63 8.24 8.52 -3.11
C VAL A 63 8.96 9.05 -1.87
N VAL A 64 8.50 8.68 -0.65
CA VAL A 64 9.16 9.09 0.60
C VAL A 64 10.59 8.57 0.67
N MET A 65 10.86 7.33 0.24
CA MET A 65 12.22 6.81 0.17
C MET A 65 13.11 7.55 -0.84
N ILE A 66 12.57 7.91 -2.01
CA ILE A 66 13.31 8.68 -3.02
C ILE A 66 13.63 10.09 -2.48
N LEU A 67 12.65 10.76 -1.86
CA LEU A 67 12.85 12.06 -1.25
C LEU A 67 13.91 11.99 -0.15
N ARG A 68 13.85 10.97 0.72
CA ARG A 68 14.89 10.73 1.73
C ARG A 68 16.29 10.63 1.10
N LYS A 69 16.44 9.81 0.05
CA LYS A 69 17.74 9.62 -0.65
C LYS A 69 18.24 10.90 -1.32
N LYS A 70 17.35 11.76 -1.83
CA LYS A 70 17.73 13.03 -2.46
C LYS A 70 18.11 14.14 -1.47
N MET A 71 17.79 13.97 -0.18
CA MET A 71 18.13 14.90 0.90
C MET A 71 19.36 14.45 1.71
N GLU A 72 20.00 13.35 1.30
CA GLU A 72 21.36 12.97 1.69
C GLU A 72 22.37 13.94 1.04
#